data_AF-A0A815WY37-F1
#
_entry.id   AF-A0A815WY37-F1
#
_cell.length_a   1.000
_cell.length_b   1.000
_cell.length_c   1.000
_cell.angle_alpha   90.00
_cell.angle_beta   90.00
_cell.angle_gamma   90.00
#
_symmetry.space_group_name_H-M   'P 1'
#
loop_
_entity.id
_entity.type
_entity.pdbx_description
1 polymer ?
#
loop_
_entity_poly.entity_id
_entity_poly.type
_entity_poly.pdbx_seq_one_letter_code
_entity_poly.pdbx_strand_id
1 'polypeptide(L)'
;MTTGATINFTIENLWNSAPIVDHRPIQLSLSSTADENNLLIEIDAPFFNDTAPPPAPPGPYPQLYNYEVVELFFLASSTDHYIELEFSPHKYHLVLLLIGRRKELKQLLPLPDYHVEYPSFNRWIGRVHVPRAHFPA
;
A
#
# COMPACT_ATOMS: atom_id res chain seq x y z
N MET A 1 -20.43 14.65 5.42
CA MET A 1 -19.24 13.99 5.97
C MET A 1 -18.05 14.58 5.24
N THR A 2 -17.33 15.50 5.86
CA THR A 2 -16.15 16.12 5.25
C THR A 2 -15.00 15.13 5.40
N THR A 3 -14.64 14.49 4.29
CA THR A 3 -13.33 13.83 4.18
C THR A 3 -12.26 14.90 4.39
N GLY A 4 -11.20 14.58 5.14
CA GLY A 4 -10.04 15.47 5.27
C GLY A 4 -9.39 15.74 3.91
N ALA A 5 -8.41 16.64 3.87
CA ALA A 5 -7.68 16.92 2.62
C ALA A 5 -7.13 15.62 2.01
N THR A 6 -7.46 15.38 0.74
CA THR A 6 -6.96 14.23 -0.03
C THR A 6 -5.69 14.63 -0.77
N ILE A 7 -4.65 13.80 -0.65
CA ILE A 7 -3.42 13.90 -1.43
C ILE A 7 -3.45 12.78 -2.47
N ASN A 8 -3.17 13.12 -3.73
CA ASN A 8 -3.15 12.16 -4.83
C ASN A 8 -1.73 12.01 -5.37
N PHE A 9 -1.35 10.77 -5.70
CA PHE A 9 -0.10 10.42 -6.34
C PHE A 9 -0.36 9.60 -7.59
N THR A 10 0.51 9.77 -8.59
CA THR A 10 0.48 9.04 -9.84
C THR A 10 1.85 8.40 -10.07
N ILE A 11 1.91 7.10 -10.32
CA ILE A 11 3.13 6.42 -10.76
C ILE A 11 3.05 6.33 -12.29
N GLU A 12 3.83 7.19 -12.95
CA GLU A 12 3.89 7.32 -14.41
C GLU A 12 5.27 6.94 -15.00
N ASN A 13 6.24 6.62 -14.15
CA ASN A 13 7.59 6.24 -14.53
C ASN A 13 8.00 4.89 -13.96
N LEU A 14 8.86 4.19 -14.70
CA LEU A 14 9.61 3.01 -14.27
C LEU A 14 10.76 3.41 -13.32
N TRP A 15 11.40 2.41 -12.69
CA TRP A 15 12.51 2.60 -11.74
C TRP A 15 13.70 3.40 -12.31
N ASN A 16 13.89 3.36 -13.63
CA ASN A 16 14.95 4.08 -14.35
C ASN A 16 14.49 5.46 -14.86
N SER A 17 13.37 5.97 -14.33
CA SER A 17 12.74 7.24 -14.73
C SER A 17 12.17 7.28 -16.15
N ALA A 18 12.21 6.18 -16.92
CA ALA A 18 11.52 6.13 -18.21
C ALA A 18 9.99 6.15 -18.02
N PRO A 19 9.20 6.78 -18.90
CA PRO A 19 7.75 6.78 -18.79
C PRO A 19 7.17 5.38 -19.02
N ILE A 20 6.06 5.09 -18.35
CA ILE A 20 5.23 3.91 -18.62
C ILE A 20 4.53 4.10 -19.98
N VAL A 21 4.54 3.08 -20.84
CA VAL A 21 4.01 3.16 -22.23
C VAL A 21 3.03 2.05 -22.59
N ASP A 22 2.96 0.99 -21.81
CA ASP A 22 2.26 -0.28 -22.10
C ASP A 22 1.03 -0.52 -21.21
N HIS A 23 0.84 0.31 -20.18
CA HIS A 23 -0.36 0.29 -19.34
C HIS A 23 -0.70 1.68 -18.79
N ARG A 24 -1.87 1.81 -18.18
CA ARG A 24 -2.29 3.06 -17.50
C ARG A 24 -1.41 3.31 -16.25
N PRO A 25 -1.17 4.58 -15.88
CA PRO A 25 -0.54 4.92 -14.61
C PRO A 25 -1.28 4.33 -13.40
N ILE A 26 -0.53 4.09 -12.33
CA ILE A 26 -1.09 3.71 -11.02
C ILE A 26 -1.48 4.98 -10.29
N GLN A 27 -2.68 5.02 -9.72
CA GLN A 27 -3.17 6.15 -8.93
C GLN A 27 -3.29 5.76 -7.47
N LEU A 28 -2.84 6.65 -6.57
CA LEU A 28 -3.05 6.51 -5.13
C LEU A 28 -3.73 7.77 -4.59
N SER A 29 -4.71 7.57 -3.71
CA SER A 29 -5.36 8.64 -2.95
C SER A 29 -5.20 8.38 -1.45
N LEU A 30 -4.69 9.38 -0.74
CA LEU A 30 -4.42 9.33 0.69
C LEU A 30 -5.27 10.39 1.38
N SER A 31 -6.05 10.01 2.38
CA SER A 31 -6.87 10.96 3.13
C SER A 31 -7.01 10.55 4.59
N SER A 32 -7.29 11.51 5.46
CA SER A 32 -7.63 11.20 6.86
C SER A 32 -9.08 10.75 6.97
N THR A 33 -9.35 9.75 7.81
CA THR A 33 -10.71 9.49 8.29
C THR A 33 -11.24 10.67 9.09
N ALA A 34 -12.56 10.79 9.19
CA ALA A 34 -13.23 11.90 9.87
C ALA A 34 -12.93 11.97 11.38
N ASP A 35 -12.64 10.84 12.01
CA ASP A 35 -12.21 10.74 13.41
C ASP A 35 -10.69 10.90 13.59
N GLU A 36 -9.97 11.10 12.48
CA GLU A 36 -8.52 11.21 12.40
C GLU A 36 -7.74 10.00 12.95
N ASN A 37 -8.40 8.87 13.19
CA ASN A 37 -7.71 7.69 13.75
C ASN A 37 -6.95 6.88 12.70
N ASN A 38 -7.30 7.03 11.41
CA ASN A 38 -6.71 6.25 10.33
C ASN A 38 -6.33 7.11 9.13
N LEU A 39 -5.32 6.64 8.39
CA LEU A 39 -5.06 7.03 7.02
C LEU A 39 -5.85 6.10 6.10
N LEU A 40 -6.80 6.64 5.34
CA LEU A 40 -7.44 5.93 4.24
C LEU A 40 -6.51 5.97 3.04
N ILE A 41 -6.18 4.80 2.50
CA ILE A 41 -5.45 4.62 1.26
C ILE A 41 -6.38 3.96 0.24
N GLU A 42 -6.53 4.59 -0.93
CA GLU A 42 -7.16 3.99 -2.10
C GLU A 42 -6.12 3.84 -3.21
N ILE A 43 -6.07 2.65 -3.81
CA ILE A 43 -5.15 2.28 -4.89
C ILE A 43 -6.01 1.96 -6.10
N ASP A 44 -5.67 2.52 -7.25
CA ASP A 44 -6.29 2.20 -8.53
C ASP A 44 -5.20 1.88 -9.56
N ALA A 45 -5.00 0.60 -9.83
CA ALA A 45 -3.85 0.07 -10.55
C ALA A 45 -4.25 -0.89 -11.67
N PRO A 46 -3.42 -1.05 -12.72
CA PRO A 46 -3.50 -2.21 -13.59
C PRO A 46 -3.42 -3.50 -12.76
N PHE A 47 -4.13 -4.54 -13.20
CA PHE A 47 -3.95 -5.90 -12.71
C PHE A 47 -3.13 -6.67 -13.74
N PHE A 48 -1.86 -6.89 -13.43
CA PHE A 48 -0.93 -7.62 -14.30
C PHE A 48 -1.15 -9.12 -14.25
N ASN A 49 -1.76 -9.59 -13.17
CA ASN A 49 -2.04 -11.00 -12.94
C ASN A 49 -0.74 -11.82 -12.99
N ASP A 50 0.30 -11.30 -12.33
CA ASP A 50 1.53 -12.04 -12.09
C ASP A 50 1.25 -13.26 -11.19
N THR A 51 2.27 -14.11 -11.02
CA THR A 51 2.12 -15.31 -10.19
C THR A 51 1.69 -14.91 -8.78
N ALA A 52 0.55 -15.42 -8.32
CA ALA A 52 0.06 -15.14 -6.98
C ALA A 52 0.94 -15.86 -5.92
N PRO A 53 1.03 -15.31 -4.69
CA PRO A 53 1.64 -16.02 -3.58
C PRO A 53 0.99 -17.38 -3.33
N PRO A 54 1.74 -18.38 -2.79
CA PRO A 54 1.17 -19.63 -2.31
C PRO A 54 -0.11 -19.39 -1.48
N PRO A 55 -1.17 -20.20 -1.68
CA PRO A 55 -2.46 -19.97 -1.05
C PRO A 55 -2.36 -19.85 0.48
N ALA A 56 -2.89 -18.76 1.01
CA ALA A 56 -3.04 -18.49 2.43
C ALA A 56 -4.37 -17.74 2.67
N PRO A 57 -4.87 -17.70 3.92
CA PRO A 57 -5.97 -16.78 4.25
C PRO A 57 -5.59 -15.34 3.86
N PRO A 58 -6.53 -14.54 3.31
CA PRO A 58 -6.30 -13.11 3.08
C PRO A 58 -5.79 -12.39 4.33
N GLY A 59 -4.87 -11.44 4.17
CA GLY A 59 -4.28 -10.70 5.29
C GLY A 59 -2.76 -10.55 5.19
N PRO A 60 -2.06 -10.44 6.35
CA PRO A 60 -0.62 -10.28 6.40
C PRO A 60 0.13 -11.42 5.68
N TYR A 61 1.04 -11.08 4.77
CA TYR A 61 1.85 -12.05 4.02
C TYR A 61 3.32 -11.63 3.97
N PRO A 62 4.28 -12.46 4.40
CA PRO A 62 5.70 -12.08 4.43
C PRO A 62 6.30 -12.06 3.02
N GLN A 63 7.27 -11.16 2.81
CA GLN A 63 8.02 -11.03 1.54
C GLN A 63 7.11 -10.80 0.32
N LEU A 64 6.10 -9.95 0.48
CA LEU A 64 5.06 -9.72 -0.53
C LEU A 64 5.62 -9.01 -1.78
N TYR A 65 6.73 -8.28 -1.64
CA TYR A 65 7.56 -7.72 -2.73
C TYR A 65 8.04 -8.73 -3.79
N ASN A 66 7.94 -10.05 -3.54
CA ASN A 66 8.23 -11.05 -4.57
C ASN A 66 7.07 -11.26 -5.57
N TYR A 67 5.96 -10.54 -5.41
CA TYR A 67 4.72 -10.70 -6.18
C TYR A 67 4.18 -9.34 -6.64
N GLU A 68 3.04 -9.33 -7.35
CA GLU A 68 2.36 -8.09 -7.73
C GLU A 68 1.96 -7.30 -6.48
N VAL A 69 2.46 -6.07 -6.38
CA VAL A 69 2.36 -5.24 -5.19
C VAL A 69 2.43 -3.74 -5.51
N VAL A 70 1.80 -2.93 -4.66
CA VAL A 70 2.04 -1.48 -4.56
C VAL A 70 2.61 -1.19 -3.19
N GLU A 71 3.72 -0.44 -3.16
CA GLU A 71 4.45 -0.12 -1.93
C GLU A 71 4.35 1.37 -1.58
N LEU A 72 4.18 1.68 -0.29
CA LEU A 72 4.23 3.04 0.25
C LEU A 72 5.19 3.08 1.45
N PHE A 73 6.02 4.10 1.50
CA PHE A 73 6.99 4.34 2.57
C PHE A 73 6.70 5.68 3.24
N PHE A 74 6.57 5.68 4.57
CA PHE A 74 6.40 6.90 5.36
C PHE A 74 7.53 7.03 6.37
N LEU A 75 8.43 7.97 6.10
CA LEU A 75 9.57 8.30 6.95
C LEU A 75 9.16 9.32 8.02
N ALA A 76 9.54 9.06 9.28
CA ALA A 76 9.39 10.02 10.35
C ALA A 76 10.26 11.26 10.08
N SER A 77 9.75 12.44 10.43
CA SER A 77 10.47 13.71 10.16
C SER A 77 11.62 13.98 11.14
N SER A 78 11.64 13.30 12.29
CA SER A 78 12.56 13.58 13.40
C SER A 78 13.44 12.40 13.80
N THR A 79 13.18 11.21 13.26
CA THR A 79 13.89 9.97 13.55
C THR A 79 14.22 9.22 12.26
N ASP A 80 15.00 8.15 12.34
CA ASP A 80 15.23 7.23 11.21
C ASP A 80 14.16 6.12 11.12
N HIS A 81 13.06 6.26 11.87
CA HIS A 81 11.97 5.30 11.83
C HIS A 81 11.12 5.50 10.59
N TYR A 82 10.65 4.40 10.01
CA TYR A 82 9.67 4.46 8.92
C TYR A 82 8.75 3.24 8.96
N ILE A 83 7.58 3.42 8.36
CA ILE A 83 6.65 2.33 8.04
C ILE A 83 6.69 2.06 6.54
N GLU A 84 6.72 0.79 6.19
CA GLU A 84 6.60 0.27 4.83
C GLU A 84 5.30 -0.53 4.74
N LEU A 85 4.49 -0.18 3.75
CA LEU A 85 3.18 -0.76 3.47
C LEU A 85 3.19 -1.36 2.08
N GLU A 86 2.82 -2.62 1.98
CA GLU A 86 2.73 -3.37 0.73
C GLU A 86 1.30 -3.89 0.54
N PHE A 87 0.73 -3.71 -0.65
CA PHE A 87 -0.64 -4.10 -0.97
C PHE A 87 -0.71 -4.87 -2.28
N SER A 88 -1.19 -6.11 -2.24
CA SER A 88 -1.30 -6.97 -3.41
C SER A 88 -2.74 -7.09 -3.91
N PRO A 89 -2.97 -7.11 -5.25
CA PRO A 89 -4.28 -7.42 -5.80
C PRO A 89 -4.81 -8.77 -5.34
N HIS A 90 -4.00 -9.67 -4.77
CA HIS A 90 -4.43 -10.97 -4.25
C HIS A 90 -4.94 -10.93 -2.80
N LYS A 91 -5.31 -9.75 -2.26
CA LYS A 91 -5.87 -9.54 -0.91
C LYS A 91 -4.87 -9.79 0.23
N TYR A 92 -3.59 -9.74 -0.10
CA TYR A 92 -2.50 -9.81 0.87
C TYR A 92 -1.93 -8.42 1.11
N HIS A 93 -1.46 -8.17 2.32
CA HIS A 93 -0.72 -6.97 2.67
C HIS A 93 0.53 -7.32 3.47
N LEU A 94 1.52 -6.43 3.49
CA LEU A 94 2.63 -6.48 4.44
C LEU A 94 2.79 -5.10 5.07
N VAL A 95 2.94 -5.09 6.39
CA VAL A 95 3.23 -3.88 7.16
C VAL A 95 4.48 -4.12 7.96
N LEU A 96 5.49 -3.30 7.72
CA LEU A 96 6.77 -3.32 8.41
C LEU A 96 6.99 -1.98 9.12
N LEU A 97 7.40 -2.03 10.39
CA LEU A 97 7.93 -0.88 11.12
C LEU A 97 9.45 -1.06 11.25
N LEU A 98 10.24 -0.07 10.84
CA LEU A 98 11.69 -0.18 10.73
C LEU A 98 12.43 1.01 11.39
N ILE A 99 13.70 0.80 11.77
CA ILE A 99 14.65 1.84 12.23
C ILE A 99 15.87 1.85 11.32
N GLY A 100 16.04 2.91 10.52
CA GLY A 100 17.10 2.98 9.54
C GLY A 100 17.00 1.84 8.52
N ARG A 101 17.98 1.76 7.61
CA ARG A 101 17.85 0.89 6.43
C ARG A 101 17.71 -0.59 6.80
N ARG A 102 16.54 -1.18 6.47
CA ARG A 102 16.26 -2.62 6.53
C ARG A 102 16.41 -3.25 7.93
N LYS A 103 16.19 -2.49 9.00
CA LYS A 103 16.15 -3.06 10.37
C LYS A 103 14.71 -3.05 10.87
N GLU A 104 14.07 -4.20 10.79
CA GLU A 104 12.69 -4.41 11.21
C GLU A 104 12.57 -4.40 12.75
N LEU A 105 11.59 -3.65 13.26
CA LEU A 105 11.12 -3.71 14.65
C LEU A 105 9.89 -4.61 14.81
N LYS A 106 8.96 -4.48 13.87
CA LYS A 106 7.70 -5.22 13.81
C LYS A 106 7.36 -5.50 12.36
N GLN A 107 6.73 -6.63 12.12
CA GLN A 107 6.26 -7.04 10.80
C GLN A 107 4.88 -7.69 10.95
N LEU A 108 4.16 -7.82 9.82
CA LEU A 108 2.85 -8.48 9.75
C LEU A 108 1.78 -7.82 10.64
N LEU A 109 1.84 -6.49 10.80
CA LEU A 109 0.78 -5.77 11.52
C LEU A 109 -0.56 -5.91 10.75
N PRO A 110 -1.68 -6.15 11.45
CA PRO A 110 -2.94 -6.48 10.81
C PRO A 110 -3.63 -5.24 10.23
N LEU A 111 -4.13 -5.37 8.99
CA LEU A 111 -5.06 -4.43 8.35
C LEU A 111 -6.36 -5.20 8.01
N PRO A 112 -7.28 -5.36 8.98
CA PRO A 112 -8.40 -6.29 8.88
C PRO A 112 -9.45 -5.90 7.83
N ASP A 113 -9.43 -4.66 7.37
CA ASP A 113 -10.37 -4.10 6.40
C ASP A 113 -9.74 -3.84 5.02
N TYR A 114 -8.54 -4.38 4.77
CA TYR A 114 -7.97 -4.34 3.43
C TYR A 114 -8.89 -5.07 2.45
N HIS A 115 -9.41 -4.33 1.48
CA HIS A 115 -10.35 -4.82 0.49
C HIS A 115 -9.82 -4.61 -0.92
N VAL A 116 -10.11 -5.57 -1.80
CA VAL A 116 -9.74 -5.52 -3.22
C VAL A 116 -10.97 -5.78 -4.09
N GLU A 117 -11.19 -4.89 -5.05
CA GLU A 117 -12.20 -5.00 -6.11
C GLU A 117 -11.52 -5.12 -7.48
N TYR A 118 -12.18 -5.75 -8.44
CA TYR A 118 -11.70 -5.85 -9.84
C TYR A 118 -12.74 -5.25 -10.79
N PRO A 119 -12.71 -3.93 -11.03
CA PRO A 119 -13.67 -3.28 -11.93
C PRO A 119 -13.62 -3.78 -13.37
N SER A 120 -12.48 -4.35 -13.80
CA SER A 120 -12.28 -4.99 -15.10
C SER A 120 -11.21 -6.09 -14.99
N PHE A 121 -11.01 -6.88 -16.05
CA PHE A 121 -10.05 -8.00 -16.06
C PHE A 121 -8.59 -7.57 -15.87
N ASN A 122 -8.26 -6.31 -16.13
CA ASN A 122 -6.90 -5.74 -16.12
C ASN A 122 -6.76 -4.58 -15.14
N ARG A 123 -7.65 -4.48 -14.14
CA ARG A 123 -7.66 -3.38 -13.17
C ARG A 123 -8.11 -3.88 -11.81
N TRP A 124 -7.43 -3.42 -10.77
CA TRP A 124 -7.87 -3.64 -9.40
C TRP A 124 -7.92 -2.33 -8.63
N ILE A 125 -8.80 -2.30 -7.64
CA ILE A 125 -8.90 -1.22 -6.67
C ILE A 125 -8.64 -1.79 -5.28
N GLY A 126 -7.64 -1.25 -4.58
CA GLY A 126 -7.36 -1.54 -3.18
C GLY A 126 -7.90 -0.44 -2.27
N ARG A 127 -8.49 -0.79 -1.14
CA ARG A 127 -8.90 0.17 -0.10
C ARG A 127 -8.54 -0.34 1.28
N VAL A 128 -8.01 0.51 2.13
CA VAL A 128 -7.62 0.15 3.50
C VAL A 128 -7.59 1.35 4.44
N HIS A 129 -7.92 1.13 5.71
CA HIS A 129 -7.65 2.09 6.77
C HIS A 129 -6.41 1.65 7.53
N VAL A 130 -5.35 2.46 7.47
CA VAL A 130 -4.13 2.21 8.23
C VAL A 130 -4.23 2.98 9.55
N PRO A 131 -4.23 2.31 10.71
CA PRO A 131 -4.27 2.99 12.00
C PRO A 131 -3.11 3.97 12.15
N ARG A 132 -3.38 5.22 12.55
CA ARG A 132 -2.31 6.20 12.80
C ARG A 132 -1.31 5.71 13.84
N ALA A 133 -1.76 4.86 14.77
CA ALA A 133 -0.91 4.21 15.77
C ALA A 133 0.16 3.26 15.18
N HIS A 134 0.10 2.92 13.89
CA HIS A 134 1.15 2.16 13.20
C HIS A 134 2.28 3.06 12.71
N PHE A 135 2.02 4.34 12.46
CA PHE A 135 3.03 5.26 11.96
C PHE A 135 4.01 5.62 13.08
N PRO A 136 5.32 5.78 12.76
CA PRO A 136 6.28 6.26 13.73
C PRO A 136 5.97 7.71 14.13
N ALA A 137 6.27 8.03 15.40
CA ALA A 137 6.17 9.37 15.95
C ALA A 137 7.22 10.33 15.36
#